data_AF-A0A2P6TP56-F1
#
_entry.id   AF-A0A2P6TP56-F1
#
_cell.length_a   1.000
_cell.length_b   1.000
_cell.length_c   1.000
_cell.angle_alpha   90.00
_cell.angle_beta   90.00
_cell.angle_gamma   90.00
#
_symmetry.space_group_name_H-M   'P 1'
#
loop_
_entity.id
_entity.type
_entity.pdbx_description
1 polymer ?
#
loop_
_entity_poly.entity_id
_entity_poly.type
_entity_poly.pdbx_seq_one_letter_code
_entity_poly.pdbx_strand_id
1 'polypeptide(L)'
;MPLPALALAPYAWAPPTATSSGRPAPAAALPSRLLWQRRRRQTMATAGAGGGQPHPEESEGPQGDSKLQDSLVNQLQFEIGKKRVEEFVEEEAEGLKAKAEEAKEELDKLADLQNLRAEVAFNSALADINREADEFEEQLRRSREEREAAERDLEAWEDDVAVARSQGQFFQSLYQTKAKRPVGLNSEQLQERAQKVVQPARTEMGSRLRYYLFAFLAFVLASEVVFDLQSDAPSALQDVIYTLLVIALGVTAFNERKSLP
;
A
#
# COMPACT_ATOMS: atom_id res chain seq x y z
N MET A 1 -2.32 18.30 68.04
CA MET A 1 -3.43 18.04 67.09
C MET A 1 -2.91 17.01 66.09
N PRO A 2 -3.46 15.79 66.05
CA PRO A 2 -2.94 14.70 65.24
C PRO A 2 -3.43 14.78 63.80
N LEU A 3 -2.54 14.44 62.87
CA LEU A 3 -2.77 14.26 61.43
C LEU A 3 -3.73 13.08 61.19
N PRO A 4 -4.66 13.17 60.21
CA PRO A 4 -5.35 11.98 59.72
C PRO A 4 -4.50 11.27 58.66
N ALA A 5 -4.24 9.99 58.93
CA ALA A 5 -3.83 9.00 57.95
C ALA A 5 -4.96 8.79 56.92
N LEU A 6 -4.67 8.97 55.63
CA LEU A 6 -5.53 8.51 54.55
C LEU A 6 -4.82 7.39 53.80
N ALA A 7 -5.49 6.24 53.85
CA ALA A 7 -5.06 4.96 53.36
C ALA A 7 -5.12 4.86 51.83
N LEU A 8 -4.29 3.96 51.33
CA LEU A 8 -4.17 3.50 49.96
C LEU A 8 -5.52 3.11 49.33
N ALA A 9 -5.73 3.52 48.07
CA ALA A 9 -6.63 2.87 47.13
C ALA A 9 -5.80 2.39 45.92
N PRO A 10 -5.77 1.08 45.61
CA PRO A 10 -5.10 0.57 44.41
C PRO A 10 -5.98 0.80 43.17
N TYR A 11 -5.46 1.54 42.20
CA TYR A 11 -6.06 1.72 40.88
C TYR A 11 -5.93 0.41 40.09
N ALA A 12 -7.01 -0.38 40.07
CA ALA A 12 -7.12 -1.57 39.24
C ALA A 12 -7.49 -1.17 37.81
N TRP A 13 -6.50 -1.18 36.92
CA TRP A 13 -6.70 -1.13 35.48
C TRP A 13 -7.37 -2.43 35.01
N ALA A 14 -8.61 -2.35 34.57
CA ALA A 14 -9.33 -3.43 33.89
C ALA A 14 -9.41 -3.12 32.39
N PRO A 15 -8.98 -4.04 31.50
CA PRO A 15 -9.15 -3.87 30.06
C PRO A 15 -10.61 -4.15 29.64
N PRO A 16 -11.18 -3.42 28.66
CA PRO A 16 -12.51 -3.74 28.15
C PRO A 16 -12.47 -5.03 27.32
N THR A 17 -13.16 -6.07 27.80
CA THR A 17 -13.52 -7.26 27.02
C THR A 17 -14.70 -6.94 26.10
N ALA A 18 -14.41 -6.72 24.82
CA ALA A 18 -15.44 -6.67 23.78
C ALA A 18 -15.76 -8.10 23.30
N THR A 19 -16.88 -8.60 23.80
CA THR A 19 -17.55 -9.82 23.37
C THR A 19 -18.18 -9.62 21.98
N SER A 20 -17.91 -10.62 21.12
CA SER A 20 -18.70 -11.14 20.00
C SER A 20 -19.93 -10.37 19.50
N SER A 21 -20.00 -10.14 18.19
CA SER A 21 -21.00 -10.75 17.29
C SER A 21 -20.94 -10.08 15.92
N GLY A 22 -21.19 -10.84 14.85
CA GLY A 22 -21.42 -10.28 13.52
C GLY A 22 -20.49 -10.74 12.41
N ARG A 23 -20.31 -12.06 12.26
CA ARG A 23 -19.89 -12.69 11.01
C ARG A 23 -21.13 -12.89 10.13
N PRO A 24 -21.19 -12.35 8.91
CA PRO A 24 -22.00 -12.95 7.86
C PRO A 24 -21.14 -13.34 6.67
N ALA A 25 -21.06 -14.64 6.42
CA ALA A 25 -20.80 -15.24 5.12
C ALA A 25 -21.50 -16.60 5.11
N PRO A 26 -21.90 -17.18 3.96
CA PRO A 26 -22.01 -16.64 2.61
C PRO A 26 -23.43 -16.87 2.01
N ALA A 27 -23.99 -15.89 1.30
CA ALA A 27 -25.19 -16.11 0.50
C ALA A 27 -24.82 -16.87 -0.78
N ALA A 28 -25.25 -18.12 -0.83
CA ALA A 28 -25.26 -18.96 -2.01
C ALA A 28 -26.09 -18.30 -3.13
N ALA A 29 -25.44 -17.96 -4.24
CA ALA A 29 -26.10 -17.75 -5.53
C ALA A 29 -25.70 -18.90 -6.46
N LEU A 30 -26.72 -19.51 -7.04
CA LEU A 30 -26.73 -20.78 -7.74
C LEU A 30 -25.93 -20.76 -9.06
N PRO A 31 -25.44 -21.93 -9.51
CA PRO A 31 -24.84 -22.09 -10.83
C PRO A 31 -25.94 -22.20 -11.90
N SER A 32 -25.95 -21.24 -12.82
CA SER A 32 -26.77 -21.32 -14.04
C SER A 32 -26.23 -22.42 -14.95
N ARG A 33 -26.81 -23.60 -14.79
CA ARG A 33 -26.72 -24.71 -15.71
C ARG A 33 -27.45 -24.37 -17.03
N LEU A 34 -26.80 -24.80 -18.11
CA LEU A 34 -27.37 -25.54 -19.24
C LEU A 34 -27.86 -24.79 -20.50
N LEU A 35 -27.40 -25.37 -21.62
CA LEU A 35 -28.03 -25.50 -22.93
C LEU A 35 -27.76 -24.39 -23.96
N TRP A 36 -26.80 -24.63 -24.85
CA TRP A 36 -27.04 -24.52 -26.30
C TRP A 36 -26.26 -25.62 -27.04
N GLN A 37 -26.85 -26.82 -27.06
CA GLN A 37 -26.51 -27.86 -28.02
C GLN A 37 -27.30 -27.63 -29.32
N ARG A 38 -26.56 -27.66 -30.44
CA ARG A 38 -26.80 -28.55 -31.59
C ARG A 38 -28.21 -28.50 -32.19
N ARG A 39 -28.40 -27.64 -33.20
CA ARG A 39 -29.58 -27.70 -34.09
C ARG A 39 -29.29 -28.58 -35.32
N ARG A 40 -29.73 -29.83 -35.26
CA ARG A 40 -29.99 -30.71 -36.42
C ARG A 40 -31.51 -30.69 -36.68
N ARG A 41 -31.93 -30.30 -37.88
CA ARG A 41 -33.19 -30.66 -38.59
C ARG A 41 -32.87 -30.47 -40.08
N GLN A 42 -32.87 -31.46 -40.98
CA GLN A 42 -33.85 -32.49 -41.34
C GLN A 42 -35.29 -31.95 -41.51
N THR A 43 -35.62 -31.68 -42.76
CA THR A 43 -36.97 -31.71 -43.36
C THR A 43 -36.82 -32.57 -44.62
N MET A 44 -37.22 -33.84 -44.55
CA MET A 44 -38.53 -34.37 -44.97
C MET A 44 -38.70 -34.40 -46.49
N ALA A 45 -38.86 -35.62 -46.96
CA ALA A 45 -39.19 -36.01 -48.31
C ALA A 45 -40.64 -35.64 -48.66
N THR A 46 -40.86 -35.40 -49.95
CA THR A 46 -42.17 -35.59 -50.58
C THR A 46 -41.98 -36.53 -51.77
N ALA A 47 -42.71 -37.65 -51.72
CA ALA A 47 -42.82 -38.64 -52.77
C ALA A 47 -43.58 -38.09 -53.98
N GLY A 48 -43.24 -38.60 -55.16
CA GLY A 48 -43.99 -38.40 -56.39
C GLY A 48 -43.51 -39.41 -57.44
N ALA A 49 -44.09 -40.61 -57.41
CA ALA A 49 -43.92 -41.62 -58.44
C ALA A 49 -44.74 -41.25 -59.68
N GLY A 50 -44.14 -41.34 -60.86
CA GLY A 50 -44.80 -41.19 -62.15
C GLY A 50 -43.84 -41.57 -63.26
N GLY A 51 -43.99 -42.80 -63.79
CA GLY A 51 -43.23 -43.29 -64.93
C GLY A 51 -43.72 -42.70 -66.25
N GLY A 52 -42.81 -42.57 -67.21
CA GLY A 52 -43.09 -42.19 -68.59
C GLY A 52 -41.80 -42.09 -69.40
N GLN A 53 -41.74 -42.85 -70.49
CA GLN A 53 -40.59 -43.14 -71.37
C GLN A 53 -39.89 -41.91 -72.03
N PRO A 54 -38.68 -42.11 -72.60
CA PRO A 54 -37.90 -41.06 -73.24
C PRO A 54 -38.34 -40.83 -74.69
N HIS A 55 -38.32 -39.58 -75.13
CA HIS A 55 -38.25 -39.20 -76.54
C HIS A 55 -37.33 -37.96 -76.69
N PRO A 56 -36.36 -37.97 -77.61
CA PRO A 56 -35.47 -36.84 -77.83
C PRO A 56 -36.05 -35.96 -78.95
N GLU A 57 -36.21 -34.67 -78.70
CA GLU A 57 -36.43 -33.66 -79.73
C GLU A 57 -35.63 -32.42 -79.34
N GLU A 58 -34.75 -32.00 -80.24
CA GLU A 58 -33.83 -30.88 -80.14
C GLU A 58 -34.59 -29.54 -80.19
N SER A 59 -34.14 -28.55 -79.42
CA SER A 59 -34.40 -27.15 -79.74
C SER A 59 -33.25 -26.28 -79.21
N GLU A 60 -32.60 -25.63 -80.15
CA GLU A 60 -31.46 -24.73 -79.96
C GLU A 60 -31.82 -23.53 -79.07
N GLY A 61 -31.06 -23.37 -77.99
CA GLY A 61 -30.86 -22.09 -77.30
C GLY A 61 -29.36 -21.93 -77.06
N PRO A 62 -28.83 -20.69 -76.91
CA PRO A 62 -27.41 -20.48 -76.69
C PRO A 62 -27.05 -21.08 -75.33
N GLN A 63 -26.57 -22.31 -75.34
CA GLN A 63 -26.29 -23.10 -74.16
C GLN A 63 -24.95 -22.62 -73.61
N GLY A 64 -24.99 -21.51 -72.87
CA GLY A 64 -23.86 -21.07 -72.07
C GLY A 64 -23.52 -22.16 -71.07
N ASP A 65 -22.23 -22.46 -70.91
CA ASP A 65 -21.74 -23.48 -69.98
C ASP A 65 -22.36 -23.28 -68.58
N SER A 66 -23.24 -24.19 -68.19
CA SER A 66 -23.91 -24.16 -66.88
C SER A 66 -22.90 -24.16 -65.72
N LYS A 67 -21.75 -24.82 -65.92
CA LYS A 67 -20.63 -24.82 -64.96
C LYS A 67 -19.98 -23.45 -64.79
N LEU A 68 -19.90 -22.65 -65.87
CA LEU A 68 -19.37 -21.29 -65.80
C LEU A 68 -20.37 -20.33 -65.14
N GLN A 69 -21.68 -20.55 -65.36
CA GLN A 69 -22.72 -19.78 -64.67
C GLN A 69 -22.74 -20.09 -63.16
N ASP A 70 -22.65 -21.37 -62.78
CA ASP A 70 -22.59 -21.78 -61.37
C ASP A 70 -21.32 -21.26 -60.66
N SER A 71 -20.16 -21.23 -61.33
CA SER A 71 -18.95 -20.66 -60.75
C SER A 71 -19.04 -19.14 -60.57
N LEU A 72 -19.65 -18.43 -61.53
CA LEU A 72 -19.88 -16.98 -61.43
C LEU A 72 -20.83 -16.65 -60.29
N VAL A 73 -21.91 -17.44 -60.13
CA VAL A 73 -22.88 -17.27 -59.03
C VAL A 73 -22.20 -17.54 -57.68
N ASN A 74 -21.38 -18.58 -57.58
CA ASN A 74 -20.62 -18.86 -56.35
C ASN A 74 -19.62 -17.75 -56.02
N GLN A 75 -18.95 -17.19 -57.03
CA GLN A 75 -18.02 -16.07 -56.83
C GLN A 75 -18.76 -14.80 -56.40
N LEU A 76 -19.89 -14.47 -57.03
CA LEU A 76 -20.72 -13.33 -56.63
C LEU A 76 -21.28 -13.51 -55.20
N GLN A 77 -21.75 -14.71 -54.84
CA GLN A 77 -22.19 -14.99 -53.48
C GLN A 77 -21.06 -14.88 -52.46
N PHE A 78 -19.85 -15.32 -52.82
CA PHE A 78 -18.67 -15.18 -51.98
C PHE A 78 -18.27 -13.73 -51.79
N GLU A 79 -18.28 -12.91 -52.85
CA GLU A 79 -18.00 -11.47 -52.76
C GLU A 79 -19.05 -10.72 -51.93
N ILE A 80 -20.33 -11.08 -52.06
CA ILE A 80 -21.41 -10.53 -51.21
C ILE A 80 -21.23 -10.96 -49.76
N GLY A 81 -20.88 -12.22 -49.52
CA GLY A 81 -20.60 -12.74 -48.18
C GLY A 81 -19.42 -12.04 -47.53
N LYS A 82 -18.35 -11.79 -48.29
CA LYS A 82 -17.17 -11.04 -47.82
C LYS A 82 -17.55 -9.62 -47.42
N LYS A 83 -18.27 -8.88 -48.28
CA LYS A 83 -18.71 -7.51 -47.96
C LYS A 83 -19.56 -7.44 -46.71
N ARG A 84 -20.47 -8.41 -46.49
CA ARG A 84 -21.29 -8.47 -45.28
C ARG A 84 -20.47 -8.72 -44.02
N VAL A 85 -19.46 -9.59 -44.10
CA VAL A 85 -18.57 -9.84 -42.96
C VAL A 85 -17.69 -8.63 -42.69
N GLU A 86 -17.21 -7.96 -43.74
CA GLU A 86 -16.41 -6.74 -43.62
C GLU A 86 -17.21 -5.62 -42.95
N GLU A 87 -18.46 -5.40 -43.36
CA GLU A 87 -19.39 -4.44 -42.74
C GLU A 87 -19.69 -4.78 -41.26
N PHE A 88 -19.91 -6.05 -40.94
CA PHE A 88 -20.14 -6.49 -39.55
C PHE A 88 -18.90 -6.30 -38.66
N VAL A 89 -17.71 -6.56 -39.22
CA VAL A 89 -16.44 -6.35 -38.50
C VAL A 89 -16.17 -4.87 -38.31
N GLU A 90 -16.50 -4.02 -39.29
CA GLU A 90 -16.37 -2.57 -39.17
C GLU A 90 -17.33 -2.01 -38.10
N GLU A 91 -18.60 -2.44 -38.07
CA GLU A 91 -19.57 -2.05 -37.04
C GLU A 91 -19.15 -2.52 -35.63
N GLU A 92 -18.67 -3.77 -35.49
CA GLU A 92 -18.16 -4.24 -34.20
C GLU A 92 -16.88 -3.49 -33.77
N ALA A 93 -15.99 -3.17 -34.71
CA ALA A 93 -14.78 -2.40 -34.43
C ALA A 93 -15.10 -0.97 -33.96
N GLU A 94 -16.05 -0.31 -34.61
CA GLU A 94 -16.55 1.00 -34.18
C GLU A 94 -17.23 0.93 -32.81
N GLY A 95 -18.06 -0.10 -32.57
CA GLY A 95 -18.69 -0.34 -31.27
C GLY A 95 -17.71 -0.61 -30.14
N LEU A 96 -16.63 -1.35 -30.40
CA LEU A 96 -15.54 -1.56 -29.45
C LEU A 96 -14.74 -0.28 -29.20
N LYS A 97 -14.53 0.53 -30.23
CA LYS A 97 -13.85 1.84 -30.09
C LYS A 97 -14.66 2.79 -29.23
N ALA A 98 -15.97 2.90 -29.45
CA ALA A 98 -16.86 3.73 -28.63
C ALA A 98 -16.84 3.29 -27.15
N LYS A 99 -16.90 1.97 -26.89
CA LYS A 99 -16.79 1.44 -25.52
C LYS A 99 -15.41 1.69 -24.89
N ALA A 100 -14.35 1.64 -25.69
CA ALA A 100 -13.00 1.94 -25.20
C ALA A 100 -12.83 3.43 -24.85
N GLU A 101 -13.42 4.33 -25.65
CA GLU A 101 -13.44 5.77 -25.36
C GLU A 101 -14.28 6.08 -24.10
N GLU A 102 -15.47 5.49 -23.97
CA GLU A 102 -16.31 5.62 -22.77
C GLU A 102 -15.60 5.09 -21.51
N ALA A 103 -15.01 3.90 -21.58
CA ALA A 103 -14.26 3.31 -20.46
C ALA A 103 -13.05 4.17 -20.08
N LYS A 104 -12.39 4.81 -21.05
CA LYS A 104 -11.29 5.73 -20.79
C LYS A 104 -11.78 6.98 -20.06
N GLU A 105 -12.88 7.58 -20.51
CA GLU A 105 -13.46 8.74 -19.82
C GLU A 105 -13.91 8.42 -18.39
N GLU A 106 -14.50 7.24 -18.16
CA GLU A 106 -14.88 6.80 -16.82
C GLU A 106 -13.66 6.57 -15.93
N LEU A 107 -12.58 6.00 -16.48
CA LEU A 107 -11.33 5.79 -15.76
C LEU A 107 -10.67 7.13 -15.40
N ASP A 108 -10.63 8.07 -16.33
CA ASP A 108 -10.07 9.42 -16.10
C ASP A 108 -10.87 10.14 -14.99
N LYS A 109 -12.21 10.09 -15.03
CA LYS A 109 -13.08 10.63 -13.95
C LYS A 109 -12.83 9.96 -12.61
N LEU A 110 -12.65 8.63 -12.59
CA LEU A 110 -12.38 7.89 -11.37
C LEU A 110 -10.99 8.25 -10.81
N ALA A 111 -9.99 8.41 -11.67
CA ALA A 111 -8.65 8.84 -11.29
C ALA A 111 -8.67 10.25 -10.67
N ASP A 112 -9.39 11.19 -11.27
CA ASP A 112 -9.57 12.53 -10.73
C ASP A 112 -10.26 12.52 -9.35
N LEU A 113 -11.31 11.72 -9.18
CA LEU A 113 -11.98 11.55 -7.90
C LEU A 113 -11.08 10.93 -6.83
N GLN A 114 -10.23 9.97 -7.20
CA GLN A 114 -9.26 9.37 -6.29
C GLN A 114 -8.18 10.38 -5.88
N ASN A 115 -7.69 11.19 -6.81
CA ASN A 115 -6.73 12.25 -6.54
C ASN A 115 -7.32 13.29 -5.59
N LEU A 116 -8.53 13.80 -5.87
CA LEU A 116 -9.20 14.75 -4.98
C LEU A 116 -9.42 14.18 -3.57
N ARG A 117 -9.83 12.91 -3.47
CA ARG A 117 -10.00 12.25 -2.18
C ARG A 117 -8.66 12.13 -1.42
N ALA A 118 -7.59 11.80 -2.13
CA ALA A 118 -6.25 11.70 -1.55
C ALA A 118 -5.75 13.06 -1.07
N GLU A 119 -5.93 14.12 -1.87
CA GLU A 119 -5.56 15.49 -1.50
C GLU A 119 -6.32 15.97 -0.26
N VAL A 120 -7.64 15.72 -0.19
CA VAL A 120 -8.44 16.09 0.98
C VAL A 120 -7.98 15.34 2.23
N ALA A 121 -7.76 14.03 2.12
CA ALA A 121 -7.29 13.22 3.25
C ALA A 121 -5.89 13.64 3.72
N PHE A 122 -5.01 13.98 2.78
CA PHE A 122 -3.67 14.47 3.08
C PHE A 122 -3.70 15.83 3.76
N ASN A 123 -4.51 16.76 3.25
CA ASN A 123 -4.67 18.09 3.84
C ASN A 123 -5.28 18.01 5.24
N SER A 124 -6.25 17.13 5.48
CA SER A 124 -6.80 16.92 6.83
C SER A 124 -5.75 16.34 7.77
N ALA A 125 -4.97 15.33 7.32
CA ALA A 125 -3.92 14.75 8.14
C ALA A 125 -2.82 15.76 8.49
N LEU A 126 -2.43 16.62 7.54
CA LEU A 126 -1.50 17.72 7.80
C LEU A 126 -2.06 18.75 8.79
N ALA A 127 -3.35 19.07 8.70
CA ALA A 127 -4.00 19.97 9.65
C ALA A 127 -4.00 19.38 11.07
N ASP A 128 -4.27 18.07 11.21
CA ASP A 128 -4.23 17.37 12.49
C ASP A 128 -2.81 17.33 13.06
N ILE A 129 -1.79 17.05 12.23
CA ILE A 129 -0.39 17.06 12.66
C ILE A 129 0.04 18.46 13.12
N ASN A 130 -0.32 19.52 12.39
CA ASN A 130 0.02 20.88 12.79
C ASN A 130 -0.65 21.24 14.12
N ARG A 131 -1.91 20.85 14.32
CA ARG A 131 -2.60 21.04 15.59
C ARG A 131 -1.89 20.33 16.74
N GLU A 132 -1.51 19.07 16.54
CA GLU A 132 -0.79 18.29 17.55
C GLU A 132 0.59 18.90 17.84
N ALA A 133 1.29 19.38 16.82
CA ALA A 133 2.56 20.09 16.96
C ALA A 133 2.41 21.37 17.80
N ASP A 134 1.40 22.19 17.54
CA ASP A 134 1.10 23.39 18.33
C ASP A 134 0.81 23.04 19.80
N GLU A 135 0.03 21.97 20.04
CA GLU A 135 -0.26 21.47 21.39
C GLU A 135 1.01 20.99 22.10
N PHE A 136 1.94 20.34 21.39
CA PHE A 136 3.24 19.95 21.94
C PHE A 136 4.13 21.16 22.24
N GLU A 137 4.15 22.18 21.39
CA GLU A 137 4.89 23.42 21.64
C GLU A 137 4.36 24.14 22.89
N GLU A 138 3.05 24.21 23.06
CA GLU A 138 2.43 24.75 24.27
C GLU A 138 2.79 23.93 25.52
N GLN A 139 2.75 22.61 25.44
CA GLN A 139 3.12 21.73 26.55
C GLN A 139 4.61 21.88 26.93
N LEU A 140 5.50 21.96 25.94
CA LEU A 140 6.92 22.19 26.17
C LEU A 140 7.16 23.56 26.80
N ARG A 141 6.44 24.60 26.35
CA ARG A 141 6.52 25.93 26.95
C ARG A 141 6.06 25.92 28.40
N ARG A 142 4.89 25.33 28.70
CA ARG A 142 4.40 25.18 30.09
C ARG A 142 5.39 24.39 30.94
N SER A 143 5.94 23.28 30.44
CA SER A 143 6.91 22.47 31.18
C SER A 143 8.21 23.23 31.49
N ARG A 144 8.67 24.10 30.58
CA ARG A 144 9.83 24.98 30.83
C ARG A 144 9.50 26.04 31.89
N GLU A 145 8.37 26.71 31.76
CA GLU A 145 7.91 27.72 32.74
C GLU A 145 7.75 27.12 34.14
N GLU A 146 7.17 25.92 34.24
CA GLU A 146 7.02 25.16 35.50
C GLU A 146 8.38 24.76 36.09
N ARG A 147 9.33 24.33 35.26
CA ARG A 147 10.70 24.02 35.71
C ARG A 147 11.43 25.26 36.21
N GLU A 148 11.32 26.38 35.51
CA GLU A 148 11.94 27.64 35.92
C GLU A 148 11.31 28.21 37.20
N ALA A 149 10.01 28.01 37.41
CA ALA A 149 9.36 28.34 38.67
C ALA A 149 9.84 27.43 39.81
N ALA A 150 9.86 26.10 39.59
CA ALA A 150 10.33 25.14 40.58
C ALA A 150 11.81 25.34 40.95
N GLU A 151 12.67 25.72 39.99
CA GLU A 151 14.07 26.05 40.26
C GLU A 151 14.21 27.31 41.12
N ARG A 152 13.38 28.33 40.90
CA ARG A 152 13.37 29.55 41.73
C ARG A 152 12.87 29.27 43.15
N ASP A 153 11.84 28.46 43.29
CA ASP A 153 11.32 28.05 44.60
C ASP A 153 12.35 27.21 45.37
N LEU A 154 13.07 26.32 44.67
CA LEU A 154 14.17 25.55 45.24
C LEU A 154 15.31 26.47 45.69
N GLU A 155 15.71 27.43 44.87
CA GLU A 155 16.76 28.41 45.19
C GLU A 155 16.40 29.24 46.42
N ALA A 156 15.16 29.73 46.51
CA ALA A 156 14.67 30.45 47.68
C ALA A 156 14.65 29.55 48.94
N TRP A 157 14.23 28.29 48.82
CA TRP A 157 14.26 27.34 49.93
C TRP A 157 15.68 27.03 50.41
N GLU A 158 16.64 26.89 49.49
CA GLU A 158 18.06 26.69 49.82
C GLU A 158 18.62 27.88 50.61
N ASP A 159 18.30 29.11 50.21
CA ASP A 159 18.70 30.33 50.92
C ASP A 159 18.07 30.39 52.33
N ASP A 160 16.77 30.13 52.45
CA ASP A 160 16.06 30.12 53.74
C ASP A 160 16.63 29.07 54.70
N VAL A 161 16.95 27.86 54.19
CA VAL A 161 17.57 26.79 54.98
C VAL A 161 19.00 27.15 55.39
N ALA A 162 19.77 27.78 54.51
CA ALA A 162 21.11 28.26 54.81
C ALA A 162 21.08 29.33 55.92
N VAL A 163 20.13 30.26 55.87
CA VAL A 163 19.90 31.26 56.92
C VAL A 163 19.45 30.61 58.22
N ALA A 164 18.44 29.75 58.20
CA ALA A 164 17.91 29.07 59.40
C ALA A 164 18.98 28.21 60.10
N ARG A 165 19.86 27.53 59.35
CA ARG A 165 20.95 26.73 59.92
C ARG A 165 22.13 27.56 60.42
N SER A 166 22.37 28.75 59.86
CA SER A 166 23.49 29.62 60.25
C SER A 166 23.19 30.54 61.45
N GLN A 167 21.96 30.52 61.98
CA GLN A 167 21.60 31.25 63.21
C GLN A 167 22.27 30.70 64.49
N GLY A 168 22.89 29.51 64.45
CA GLY A 168 23.92 29.14 65.42
C GLY A 168 25.27 29.73 64.98
N GLN A 169 25.85 30.65 65.77
CA GLN A 169 27.04 31.46 65.42
C GLN A 169 28.30 30.69 64.95
N PHE A 170 28.29 29.36 64.95
CA PHE A 170 29.42 28.52 64.56
C PHE A 170 29.54 28.21 63.05
N PHE A 171 28.47 28.36 62.24
CA PHE A 171 28.46 27.81 60.87
C PHE A 171 28.21 28.83 59.74
N GLN A 172 28.28 30.13 60.00
CA GLN A 172 27.99 31.19 59.02
C GLN A 172 28.87 31.16 57.75
N SER A 173 30.05 30.54 57.79
CA SER A 173 30.97 30.47 56.65
C SER A 173 30.86 29.19 55.82
N LEU A 174 30.11 28.18 56.26
CA LEU A 174 30.06 26.86 55.59
C LEU A 174 28.91 26.72 54.58
N TYR A 175 27.80 27.44 54.78
CA TYR A 175 26.61 27.37 53.95
C TYR A 175 26.43 28.57 53.02
N GLN A 176 27.45 29.40 52.82
CA GLN A 176 27.40 30.45 51.81
C GLN A 176 27.15 29.79 50.45
N THR A 177 26.01 30.14 49.85
CA THR A 177 25.51 29.71 48.56
C THR A 177 26.48 30.15 47.47
N LYS A 178 27.62 29.45 47.37
CA LYS A 178 28.59 29.65 46.29
C LYS A 178 27.89 29.25 45.01
N ALA A 179 27.53 30.28 44.25
CA ALA A 179 27.36 30.36 42.81
C ALA A 179 27.35 28.98 42.14
N LYS A 180 26.16 28.57 41.66
CA LYS A 180 25.90 27.43 40.76
C LYS A 180 27.19 26.91 40.16
N ARG A 181 27.87 25.99 40.84
CA ARG A 181 28.91 25.22 40.18
C ARG A 181 28.15 24.48 39.09
N PRO A 182 28.55 24.59 37.81
CA PRO A 182 27.98 23.71 36.81
C PRO A 182 28.16 22.32 37.38
N VAL A 183 27.03 21.62 37.60
CA VAL A 183 27.05 20.25 38.10
C VAL A 183 28.06 19.55 37.22
N GLY A 184 29.22 19.26 37.80
CA GLY A 184 30.26 18.50 37.15
C GLY A 184 29.65 17.13 36.99
N LEU A 185 28.90 16.95 35.91
CA LEU A 185 28.54 15.63 35.45
C LEU A 185 29.89 14.99 35.16
N ASN A 186 30.34 14.18 36.13
CA ASN A 186 31.46 13.28 35.95
C ASN A 186 31.24 12.65 34.58
N SER A 187 32.19 12.85 33.65
CA SER A 187 32.10 12.35 32.29
C SER A 187 31.74 10.86 32.27
N GLU A 188 32.15 10.13 33.30
CA GLU A 188 31.80 8.74 33.58
C GLU A 188 30.30 8.51 33.82
N GLN A 189 29.62 9.35 34.62
CA GLN A 189 28.17 9.26 34.83
C GLN A 189 27.37 9.64 33.57
N LEU A 190 27.90 10.56 32.77
CA LEU A 190 27.35 10.92 31.46
C LEU A 190 27.49 9.76 30.47
N GLN A 191 28.64 9.09 30.46
CA GLN A 191 28.88 7.90 29.65
C GLN A 191 28.05 6.71 30.11
N GLU A 192 27.88 6.49 31.42
CA GLU A 192 26.99 5.44 31.92
C GLU A 192 25.54 5.71 31.57
N ARG A 193 25.07 6.97 31.67
CA ARG A 193 23.71 7.34 31.24
C ARG A 193 23.56 7.20 29.73
N ALA A 194 24.54 7.62 28.93
CA ALA A 194 24.53 7.42 27.49
C ALA A 194 24.50 5.92 27.14
N GLN A 195 25.30 5.09 27.80
CA GLN A 195 25.30 3.65 27.59
C GLN A 195 23.97 3.00 28.03
N LYS A 196 23.35 3.47 29.12
CA LYS A 196 22.02 3.04 29.56
C LYS A 196 20.90 3.40 28.58
N VAL A 197 21.08 4.42 27.74
CA VAL A 197 20.14 4.77 26.66
C VAL A 197 20.47 4.01 25.37
N VAL A 198 21.76 3.75 25.10
CA VAL A 198 22.19 2.98 23.93
C VAL A 198 21.85 1.49 24.03
N GLN A 199 21.86 0.91 25.23
CA GLN A 199 21.48 -0.50 25.43
C GLN A 199 20.03 -0.83 25.04
N PRO A 200 18.99 -0.12 25.53
CA PRO A 200 17.60 -0.35 25.13
C PRO A 200 17.42 -0.08 23.62
N ALA A 201 18.04 0.98 23.10
CA ALA A 201 18.02 1.26 21.65
C ALA A 201 18.64 0.13 20.83
N ARG A 202 19.75 -0.50 21.28
CA ARG A 202 20.34 -1.66 20.60
C ARG A 202 19.48 -2.91 20.67
N THR A 203 18.84 -3.17 21.81
CA THR A 203 17.93 -4.33 21.95
C THR A 203 16.65 -4.16 21.13
N GLU A 204 16.16 -2.93 20.96
CA GLU A 204 15.03 -2.61 20.08
C GLU A 204 15.43 -2.61 18.59
N MET A 205 16.69 -2.31 18.27
CA MET A 205 17.22 -2.34 16.90
C MET A 205 17.48 -3.77 16.35
N GLY A 206 17.47 -4.81 17.20
CA GLY A 206 17.75 -6.21 16.85
C GLY A 206 16.51 -7.04 16.53
N SER A 207 15.47 -6.47 15.93
CA SER A 207 14.25 -7.21 15.59
C SER A 207 14.45 -8.10 14.36
N ARG A 208 14.04 -9.38 14.45
CA ARG A 208 14.00 -10.33 13.32
C ARG A 208 13.24 -9.77 12.11
N LEU A 209 12.26 -8.89 12.36
CA LEU A 209 11.48 -8.21 11.32
C LEU A 209 12.37 -7.36 10.40
N ARG A 210 13.36 -6.64 10.94
CA ARG A 210 14.26 -5.77 10.17
C ARG A 210 15.13 -6.57 9.21
N TYR A 211 15.64 -7.71 9.67
CA TYR A 211 16.37 -8.67 8.83
C TYR A 211 15.50 -9.15 7.67
N TYR A 212 14.25 -9.56 7.93
CA TYR A 212 13.34 -9.99 6.85
C TYR A 212 13.02 -8.85 5.88
N LEU A 213 12.88 -7.62 6.37
CA LEU A 213 12.57 -6.47 5.55
C LEU A 213 13.73 -6.09 4.63
N PHE A 214 14.97 -6.08 5.14
CA PHE A 214 16.16 -5.87 4.31
C PHE A 214 16.46 -7.05 3.39
N ALA A 215 16.26 -8.29 3.84
CA ALA A 215 16.42 -9.47 3.00
C ALA A 215 15.40 -9.48 1.85
N PHE A 216 14.15 -9.10 2.12
CA PHE A 216 13.10 -8.96 1.12
C PHE A 216 13.42 -7.83 0.12
N LEU A 217 13.85 -6.66 0.61
CA LEU A 217 14.22 -5.54 -0.25
C LEU A 217 15.42 -5.89 -1.13
N ALA A 218 16.44 -6.55 -0.58
CA ALA A 218 17.58 -7.05 -1.33
C ALA A 218 17.16 -8.07 -2.40
N PHE A 219 16.20 -8.93 -2.09
CA PHE A 219 15.66 -9.92 -3.02
C PHE A 219 14.88 -9.27 -4.17
N VAL A 220 13.99 -8.31 -3.88
CA VAL A 220 13.25 -7.56 -4.90
C VAL A 220 14.22 -6.84 -5.82
N LEU A 221 15.21 -6.14 -5.26
CA LEU A 221 16.19 -5.40 -6.05
C LEU A 221 17.06 -6.32 -6.91
N ALA A 222 17.50 -7.47 -6.36
CA ALA A 222 18.24 -8.46 -7.12
C ALA A 222 17.40 -9.06 -8.26
N SER A 223 16.09 -9.25 -8.05
CA SER A 223 15.19 -9.73 -9.10
C SER A 223 15.04 -8.71 -10.23
N GLU A 224 14.92 -7.42 -9.89
CA GLU A 224 14.82 -6.33 -10.85
C GLU A 224 16.10 -6.21 -11.69
N VAL A 225 17.28 -6.33 -11.08
CA VAL A 225 18.57 -6.37 -11.80
C VAL A 225 18.62 -7.55 -12.78
N VAL A 226 18.14 -8.73 -12.40
CA VAL A 226 18.12 -9.90 -13.30
C VAL A 226 17.17 -9.68 -14.48
N PHE A 227 16.03 -9.01 -14.27
CA PHE A 227 15.11 -8.64 -15.35
C PHE A 227 15.66 -7.52 -16.25
N ASP A 228 16.34 -6.51 -15.69
CA ASP A 228 16.94 -5.41 -16.45
C ASP A 228 18.07 -5.92 -17.35
N LEU A 229 18.91 -6.84 -16.85
CA LEU A 229 19.95 -7.54 -17.62
C LEU A 229 19.40 -8.39 -18.78
N GLN A 230 18.13 -8.78 -18.76
CA GLN A 230 17.47 -9.48 -19.87
C GLN A 230 16.80 -8.54 -20.87
N SER A 231 16.71 -7.24 -20.55
CA SER A 231 16.08 -6.24 -21.40
C SER A 231 17.07 -5.63 -22.42
N ASP A 232 16.57 -5.25 -23.59
CA ASP A 232 17.38 -4.79 -24.75
C ASP A 232 18.01 -3.38 -24.58
N ALA A 233 17.93 -2.77 -23.39
CA ALA A 233 18.46 -1.43 -23.12
C ALA A 233 19.38 -1.39 -21.87
N PRO A 234 20.58 -1.98 -21.95
CA PRO A 234 21.49 -2.06 -20.81
C PRO A 234 22.07 -0.68 -20.48
N SER A 235 21.55 -0.04 -19.44
CA SER A 235 22.14 1.18 -18.90
C SER A 235 23.24 0.80 -17.92
N ALA A 236 24.46 0.61 -18.43
CA ALA A 236 25.61 0.09 -17.68
C ALA A 236 25.90 0.81 -16.35
N LEU A 237 25.52 2.09 -16.21
CA LEU A 237 25.65 2.84 -14.96
C LEU A 237 24.62 2.41 -13.90
N GLN A 238 23.37 2.16 -14.33
CA GLN A 238 22.26 1.76 -13.48
C GLN A 238 22.50 0.35 -12.93
N ASP A 239 22.95 -0.57 -13.79
CA ASP A 239 23.33 -1.93 -13.40
C ASP A 239 24.44 -1.93 -12.32
N VAL A 240 25.44 -1.06 -12.48
CA VAL A 240 26.52 -0.90 -11.49
C VAL A 240 25.98 -0.35 -10.17
N ILE A 241 25.10 0.65 -10.21
CA ILE A 241 24.51 1.23 -8.99
C ILE A 241 23.65 0.19 -8.26
N TYR A 242 22.81 -0.56 -8.98
CA TYR A 242 21.95 -1.57 -8.37
C TYR A 242 22.73 -2.75 -7.84
N THR A 243 23.77 -3.23 -8.55
CA THR A 243 24.64 -4.29 -8.02
C THR A 243 25.38 -3.85 -6.75
N LEU A 244 25.87 -2.61 -6.69
CA LEU A 244 26.49 -2.04 -5.49
C LEU A 244 25.47 -1.94 -4.33
N LEU A 245 24.23 -1.56 -4.64
CA LEU A 245 23.16 -1.42 -3.64
C LEU A 245 22.71 -2.79 -3.11
N VAL A 246 22.64 -3.83 -3.96
CA VAL A 246 22.41 -5.23 -3.56
C VAL A 246 23.54 -5.72 -2.65
N ILE A 247 24.79 -5.44 -2.98
CA ILE A 247 25.95 -5.82 -2.14
C ILE A 247 25.88 -5.11 -0.78
N ALA A 248 25.61 -3.80 -0.77
CA ALA A 248 25.50 -3.02 0.47
C ALA A 248 24.35 -3.50 1.37
N LEU A 249 23.18 -3.81 0.79
CA LEU A 249 22.06 -4.41 1.52
C LEU A 249 22.40 -5.83 1.99
N GLY A 250 23.07 -6.64 1.18
CA GLY A 250 23.51 -7.98 1.55
C GLY A 250 24.50 -7.98 2.73
N VAL A 251 25.46 -7.05 2.74
CA VAL A 251 26.40 -6.86 3.86
C VAL A 251 25.66 -6.40 5.11
N THR A 252 24.67 -5.52 4.96
CA THR A 252 23.85 -5.03 6.07
C THR A 252 23.02 -6.16 6.66
N ALA A 253 22.33 -6.95 5.83
CA ALA A 253 21.56 -8.11 6.26
C ALA A 253 22.44 -9.20 6.90
N PHE A 254 23.66 -9.41 6.39
CA PHE A 254 24.61 -10.37 6.94
C PHE A 254 25.15 -9.95 8.31
N ASN A 255 25.40 -8.64 8.51
CA ASN A 255 25.77 -8.09 9.82
C ASN A 255 24.61 -8.19 10.81
N GLU A 256 23.37 -7.98 10.37
CA GLU A 256 22.18 -8.19 11.20
C GLU A 256 22.01 -9.66 11.60
N ARG A 257 22.23 -10.61 10.69
CA ARG A 257 22.22 -12.05 11.02
C ARG A 257 23.20 -12.42 12.12
N LYS A 258 24.39 -11.81 12.15
CA LYS A 258 25.40 -12.04 13.21
C LYS A 258 25.02 -11.43 14.56
N SER A 259 24.14 -10.43 14.56
CA SER A 259 23.66 -9.76 15.77
C SER A 259 22.41 -10.40 16.38
N LEU A 260 21.81 -11.38 15.70
CA LEU A 260 20.70 -12.17 16.25
C LEU A 260 21.25 -13.18 17.28
N PRO A 261 20.65 -13.26 18.48
CA PRO A 261 21.03 -14.24 19.51
C PRO A 261 20.62 -15.67 19.15
#